data_AF-A0A1Y3LMF5-F1
#
_entry.id   AF-A0A1Y3LMF5-F1
#
_cell.length_a   1.000
_cell.length_b   1.000
_cell.length_c   1.000
_cell.angle_alpha   90.00
_cell.angle_beta   90.00
_cell.angle_gamma   90.00
#
_symmetry.space_group_name_H-M   'P 1'
#
loop_
_entity.id
_entity.type
_entity.pdbx_description
1 polymer ?
#
loop_
_entity_poly.entity_id
_entity_poly.type
_entity_poly.pdbx_seq_one_letter_code
_entity_poly.pdbx_strand_id
1 'polypeptide(L)'
;MALAIKKQYVKELKEQYDSELKRLDLHMSRRPPPSEPFHAILMLHQLQAMNIPIEALQNIVMEQSSDKALRAVTSLSESTEPLNNAIARRNDLIEDFKNRRVPEGYSVEAMYFGLPVKGNTNKEYSSTISAIYLYNNDAIFFALKLCEYLREHALKTASKYKEISGSKIGVSEFDISAAKNQGLLPDDPSHTEWESSFTDDSSKIATDAPINLSCSRGKLQFSRHLQRHWTKSDRKIMYGELFRPVLRVKREPHPYP
;
A
#
# COMPACT_ATOMS: atom_id res chain seq x y z
N MET A 1 9.41 -3.28 7.33
CA MET A 1 10.47 -3.70 6.39
C MET A 1 10.86 -2.59 5.42
N ALA A 2 9.92 -2.02 4.64
CA ALA A 2 10.23 -0.93 3.70
C ALA A 2 10.95 0.28 4.35
N LEU A 3 10.51 0.71 5.55
CA LEU A 3 11.18 1.75 6.35
C LEU A 3 12.64 1.42 6.70
N ALA A 4 12.94 0.14 7.01
CA ALA A 4 14.29 -0.29 7.37
C ALA A 4 15.22 -0.20 6.15
N ILE A 5 14.75 -0.68 4.99
CA ILE A 5 15.49 -0.60 3.72
C ILE A 5 15.71 0.86 3.30
N LYS A 6 14.71 1.73 3.49
CA LYS A 6 14.87 3.17 3.25
C LYS A 6 15.99 3.76 4.08
N LYS A 7 15.96 3.48 5.38
CA LYS A 7 16.95 3.97 6.35
C LYS A 7 18.35 3.46 6.06
N GLN A 8 18.48 2.17 5.72
CA GLN A 8 19.78 1.52 5.58
C GLN A 8 20.44 1.78 4.24
N TYR A 9 19.67 1.92 3.15
CA TYR A 9 20.23 1.88 1.80
C TYR A 9 19.62 2.91 0.84
N VAL A 10 18.30 2.94 0.68
CA VAL A 10 17.67 3.66 -0.44
C VAL A 10 17.82 5.18 -0.31
N LYS A 11 17.73 5.72 0.91
CA LYS A 11 17.89 7.16 1.14
C LYS A 11 19.30 7.63 0.75
N GLU A 12 20.33 6.99 1.31
CA GLU A 12 21.73 7.33 1.01
C GLU A 12 22.04 7.13 -0.48
N LEU A 13 21.57 6.03 -1.08
CA LEU A 13 21.75 5.76 -2.51
C LEU A 13 21.22 6.90 -3.38
N LYS A 14 20.00 7.39 -3.10
CA LYS A 14 19.40 8.48 -3.89
C LYS A 14 20.15 9.79 -3.67
N GLU A 15 20.40 10.16 -2.42
CA GLU A 15 21.05 11.42 -2.04
C GLU A 15 22.48 11.49 -2.59
N GLN A 16 23.23 10.39 -2.50
CA GLN A 16 24.58 10.29 -3.02
C GLN A 16 24.59 10.41 -4.55
N TYR A 17 23.72 9.66 -5.24
CA TYR A 17 23.68 9.66 -6.69
C TYR A 17 23.31 11.05 -7.24
N ASP A 18 22.31 11.70 -6.65
CA ASP A 18 21.90 13.07 -7.02
C ASP A 18 22.99 14.09 -6.73
N SER A 19 23.74 13.92 -5.63
CA SER A 19 24.88 14.77 -5.29
C SER A 19 25.99 14.66 -6.34
N GLU A 20 26.33 13.44 -6.77
CA GLU A 20 27.36 13.24 -7.81
C GLU A 20 26.92 13.79 -9.17
N LEU A 21 25.64 13.65 -9.55
CA LEU A 21 25.11 14.29 -10.76
C LEU A 21 25.27 15.81 -10.71
N LYS A 22 24.90 16.45 -9.59
CA LYS A 22 25.08 17.91 -9.41
C LYS A 22 26.55 18.32 -9.47
N ARG A 23 27.45 17.54 -8.86
CA ARG A 23 28.90 17.77 -8.90
C ARG A 23 29.43 17.66 -10.33
N LEU A 24 28.96 16.67 -11.09
CA LEU A 24 29.34 16.45 -12.48
C LEU A 24 28.85 17.60 -13.36
N ASP A 25 27.60 18.02 -13.23
CA ASP A 25 27.04 19.16 -13.97
C ASP A 25 27.82 20.45 -13.68
N LEU A 26 28.15 20.71 -12.41
CA LEU A 26 28.97 21.85 -12.02
C LEU A 26 30.37 21.77 -12.64
N HIS A 27 30.98 20.59 -12.64
CA HIS A 27 32.30 20.37 -13.23
C HIS A 27 32.28 20.63 -14.75
N MET A 28 31.27 20.11 -15.46
CA MET A 28 31.10 20.30 -16.91
C MET A 28 30.75 21.74 -17.30
N SER A 29 30.14 22.50 -16.39
CA SER A 29 29.71 23.89 -16.64
C SER A 29 30.82 24.94 -16.45
N ARG A 30 31.95 24.58 -15.82
CA ARG A 30 33.06 25.51 -15.54
C ARG A 30 33.71 26.02 -16.83
N ARG A 31 34.07 27.31 -16.82
CA ARG A 31 34.78 28.00 -17.91
C ARG A 31 35.99 28.74 -17.34
N PRO A 32 37.23 28.49 -17.83
CA PRO A 32 37.59 27.45 -18.82
C PRO A 32 37.33 26.03 -18.29
N PRO A 33 37.25 25.01 -19.19
CA PRO A 33 37.10 23.63 -18.77
C PRO A 33 38.17 23.24 -17.73
N PRO A 34 37.82 22.54 -16.65
CA PRO A 34 38.79 22.07 -15.68
C PRO A 34 39.83 21.18 -16.36
N SER A 35 41.10 21.36 -16.02
CA SER A 35 42.18 20.47 -16.46
C SER A 35 42.22 19.17 -15.66
N GLU A 36 41.67 19.19 -14.44
CA GLU A 36 41.60 18.03 -13.55
C GLU A 36 40.47 17.06 -13.94
N PRO A 37 40.68 15.73 -13.86
CA PRO A 37 39.61 14.76 -14.07
C PRO A 37 38.52 14.86 -12.99
N PHE A 38 37.27 14.60 -13.38
CA PHE A 38 36.18 14.43 -12.43
C PHE A 38 36.32 13.10 -11.68
N HIS A 39 36.32 13.16 -10.35
CA HIS A 39 36.38 11.97 -9.49
C HIS A 39 35.02 11.75 -8.82
N ALA A 40 34.35 10.68 -9.24
CA ALA A 40 33.05 10.26 -8.73
C ALA A 40 33.16 9.17 -7.67
N ILE A 41 32.19 9.15 -6.75
CA ILE A 41 31.94 7.98 -5.89
C ILE A 41 30.82 7.17 -6.52
N LEU A 42 31.06 5.90 -6.84
CA LEU A 42 30.06 5.01 -7.43
C LEU A 42 29.51 4.03 -6.39
N MET A 43 28.20 4.08 -6.13
CA MET A 43 27.55 3.14 -5.21
C MET A 43 27.14 1.85 -5.93
N LEU A 44 28.08 0.91 -6.06
CA LEU A 44 27.92 -0.36 -6.79
C LEU A 44 27.62 -1.58 -5.88
N HIS A 45 27.03 -1.33 -4.71
CA HIS A 45 26.53 -2.40 -3.85
C HIS A 45 25.16 -2.88 -4.32
N GLN A 46 24.93 -4.19 -4.24
CA GLN A 46 23.63 -4.78 -4.57
C GLN A 46 22.63 -4.57 -3.44
N LEU A 47 21.36 -4.45 -3.80
CA LEU A 47 20.26 -4.38 -2.84
C LEU A 47 19.51 -5.71 -2.81
N GLN A 48 19.02 -6.09 -1.65
CA GLN A 48 18.15 -7.26 -1.54
C GLN A 48 16.71 -6.88 -1.92
N ALA A 49 16.04 -7.78 -2.63
CA ALA A 49 14.62 -7.65 -2.93
C ALA A 49 13.79 -7.68 -1.64
N MET A 50 12.64 -7.00 -1.67
CA MET A 50 11.70 -7.03 -0.57
C MET A 50 10.79 -8.25 -0.66
N ASN A 51 10.74 -9.01 0.42
CA ASN A 51 9.75 -10.06 0.63
C ASN A 51 8.68 -9.58 1.61
N ILE A 52 7.60 -8.98 1.08
CA ILE A 52 6.41 -8.64 1.87
C ILE A 52 5.40 -9.78 1.69
N PRO A 53 4.85 -10.35 2.77
CA PRO A 53 3.88 -11.44 2.69
C PRO A 53 2.49 -10.93 2.27
N ILE A 54 2.38 -10.42 1.04
CA ILE A 54 1.17 -9.76 0.51
C ILE A 54 -0.06 -10.67 0.58
N GLU A 55 0.06 -11.94 0.15
CA GLU A 55 -1.07 -12.88 0.14
C GLU A 55 -1.62 -13.10 1.56
N ALA A 56 -0.74 -13.29 2.54
CA ALA A 56 -1.14 -13.44 3.93
C ALA A 56 -1.84 -12.18 4.46
N LEU A 57 -1.35 -10.99 4.09
CA LEU A 57 -1.97 -9.72 4.46
C LEU A 57 -3.35 -9.54 3.80
N GLN A 58 -3.49 -9.90 2.53
CA GLN A 58 -4.76 -9.82 1.80
C GLN A 58 -5.82 -10.72 2.45
N ASN A 59 -5.46 -11.96 2.81
CA ASN A 59 -6.38 -12.88 3.47
C ASN A 59 -6.88 -12.33 4.82
N ILE A 60 -5.97 -11.81 5.66
CA ILE A 60 -6.34 -11.18 6.94
C ILE A 60 -7.29 -10.00 6.73
N VAL A 61 -7.01 -9.16 5.72
CA VAL A 61 -7.80 -7.96 5.46
C VAL A 61 -9.18 -8.28 4.91
N MET A 62 -9.30 -9.26 4.01
CA MET A 62 -10.59 -9.72 3.46
C MET A 62 -11.49 -10.32 4.52
N GLU A 63 -10.93 -11.03 5.50
CA GLU A 63 -11.70 -11.70 6.54
C GLU A 63 -12.09 -10.77 7.70
N GLN A 64 -11.30 -9.73 7.99
CA GLN A 64 -11.34 -9.07 9.31
C GLN A 64 -11.29 -7.53 9.26
N SER A 65 -11.46 -6.88 8.11
CA SER A 65 -11.22 -5.43 8.02
C SER A 65 -12.19 -4.67 7.10
N SER A 66 -11.84 -3.42 6.83
CA SER A 66 -12.62 -2.47 6.01
C SER A 66 -12.15 -2.41 4.56
N ASP A 67 -13.02 -1.92 3.67
CA ASP A 67 -12.68 -1.62 2.26
C ASP A 67 -11.43 -0.72 2.14
N LYS A 68 -11.20 0.17 3.11
CA LYS A 68 -10.01 1.04 3.14
C LYS A 68 -8.73 0.22 3.33
N ALA A 69 -8.75 -0.75 4.24
CA ALA A 69 -7.63 -1.66 4.44
C ALA A 69 -7.40 -2.54 3.20
N LEU A 70 -8.48 -2.99 2.55
CA LEU A 70 -8.39 -3.76 1.30
C LEU A 70 -7.69 -2.95 0.20
N ARG A 71 -8.07 -1.68 0.04
CA ARG A 71 -7.42 -0.78 -0.93
C ARG A 71 -5.95 -0.58 -0.60
N ALA A 72 -5.61 -0.31 0.67
CA ALA A 72 -4.24 -0.10 1.08
C ALA A 72 -3.36 -1.34 0.82
N VAL A 73 -3.85 -2.56 1.09
CA VAL A 73 -3.08 -3.79 0.82
C VAL A 73 -2.96 -4.08 -0.68
N THR A 74 -3.97 -3.74 -1.49
CA THR A 74 -3.88 -3.82 -2.95
C THR A 74 -2.82 -2.86 -3.49
N SER A 75 -2.84 -1.59 -3.11
CA SER A 75 -1.81 -0.62 -3.52
C SER A 75 -0.41 -1.01 -3.02
N LEU A 76 -0.32 -1.61 -1.83
CA LEU A 76 0.95 -2.15 -1.33
C LEU A 76 1.45 -3.31 -2.22
N SER A 77 0.57 -4.19 -2.68
CA SER A 77 0.92 -5.23 -3.65
C SER A 77 1.45 -4.62 -4.95
N GLU A 78 0.73 -3.64 -5.50
CA GLU A 78 1.06 -2.97 -6.76
C GLU A 78 2.37 -2.19 -6.71
N SER A 79 2.80 -1.71 -5.53
CA SER A 79 4.09 -1.04 -5.35
C SER A 79 5.27 -2.00 -5.10
N THR A 80 5.00 -3.22 -4.61
CA THR A 80 6.05 -4.17 -4.22
C THR A 80 6.74 -4.80 -5.44
N GLU A 81 5.97 -5.19 -6.45
CA GLU A 81 6.53 -5.83 -7.65
C GLU A 81 7.42 -4.86 -8.47
N PRO A 82 6.98 -3.64 -8.81
CA PRO A 82 7.82 -2.66 -9.51
C PRO A 82 9.11 -2.32 -8.74
N LEU A 83 9.03 -2.24 -7.41
CA LEU A 83 10.22 -2.04 -6.57
C LEU A 83 11.23 -3.18 -6.73
N ASN A 84 10.75 -4.43 -6.63
CA ASN A 84 11.62 -5.59 -6.78
C ASN A 84 12.22 -5.68 -8.19
N ASN A 85 11.45 -5.35 -9.23
CA ASN A 85 11.93 -5.28 -10.61
C ASN A 85 13.00 -4.21 -10.78
N ALA A 86 12.83 -3.03 -10.19
CA ALA A 86 13.82 -1.96 -10.24
C ALA A 86 15.12 -2.33 -9.48
N ILE A 87 14.99 -3.00 -8.33
CA ILE A 87 16.14 -3.53 -7.56
C ILE A 87 16.90 -4.57 -8.38
N ALA A 88 16.19 -5.55 -8.95
CA ALA A 88 16.79 -6.60 -9.77
C ALA A 88 17.53 -5.99 -10.96
N ARG A 89 16.88 -5.08 -11.69
CA ARG A 89 17.50 -4.45 -12.86
C ARG A 89 18.75 -3.63 -12.49
N ARG A 90 18.71 -2.90 -11.38
CA ARG A 90 19.91 -2.19 -10.87
C ARG A 90 21.04 -3.15 -10.54
N ASN A 91 20.73 -4.29 -9.91
CA ASN A 91 21.74 -5.29 -9.55
C ASN A 91 22.38 -5.91 -10.80
N ASP A 92 21.61 -6.18 -11.85
CA ASP A 92 22.11 -6.68 -13.13
C ASP A 92 23.06 -5.66 -13.77
N LEU A 93 22.66 -4.38 -13.83
CA LEU A 93 23.51 -3.30 -14.35
C LEU A 93 24.82 -3.16 -13.57
N ILE A 94 24.77 -3.31 -12.25
CA ILE A 94 25.98 -3.31 -11.41
C ILE A 94 26.91 -4.47 -11.76
N GLU A 95 26.36 -5.66 -12.02
CA GLU A 95 27.15 -6.81 -12.44
C GLU A 95 27.79 -6.56 -13.81
N ASP A 96 27.03 -5.98 -14.75
CA ASP A 96 27.53 -5.58 -16.06
C ASP A 96 28.66 -4.54 -15.94
N PHE A 97 28.52 -3.54 -15.06
CA PHE A 97 29.58 -2.55 -14.80
C PHE A 97 30.84 -3.20 -14.22
N LYS A 98 30.70 -4.11 -13.25
CA LYS A 98 31.83 -4.85 -12.65
C LYS A 98 32.57 -5.69 -13.68
N ASN A 99 31.84 -6.30 -14.61
CA ASN A 99 32.38 -7.14 -15.67
C ASN A 99 32.75 -6.36 -16.95
N ARG A 100 32.60 -5.03 -16.95
CA ARG A 100 32.80 -4.14 -18.11
C ARG A 100 31.99 -4.56 -19.35
N ARG A 101 30.80 -5.14 -19.13
CA ARG A 101 29.82 -5.49 -20.17
C ARG A 101 28.95 -4.26 -20.48
N VAL A 102 29.49 -3.34 -21.26
CA VAL A 102 28.74 -2.15 -21.72
C VAL A 102 28.59 -2.17 -23.25
N PRO A 103 27.52 -1.58 -23.81
CA PRO A 103 27.34 -1.49 -25.26
C PRO A 103 28.50 -0.77 -25.95
N GLU A 104 28.73 -1.07 -27.23
CA GLU A 104 29.83 -0.48 -28.00
C GLU A 104 29.78 1.06 -27.98
N GLY A 105 30.92 1.68 -27.69
CA GLY A 105 31.08 3.13 -27.61
C GLY A 105 30.65 3.75 -26.29
N TYR A 106 29.97 3.01 -25.40
CA TYR A 106 29.69 3.46 -24.04
C TYR A 106 30.84 3.14 -23.10
N SER A 107 31.08 4.03 -22.14
CA SER A 107 31.88 3.74 -20.95
C SER A 107 30.96 3.41 -19.76
N VAL A 108 31.52 2.85 -18.69
CA VAL A 108 30.77 2.58 -17.45
C VAL A 108 30.23 3.90 -16.87
N GLU A 109 31.04 4.96 -16.91
CA GLU A 109 30.67 6.29 -16.42
C GLU A 109 29.53 6.87 -17.26
N ALA A 110 29.56 6.69 -18.58
CA ALA A 110 28.50 7.14 -19.47
C ALA A 110 27.17 6.41 -19.18
N MET A 111 27.21 5.10 -18.93
CA MET A 111 26.04 4.32 -18.54
C MET A 111 25.54 4.66 -17.13
N TYR A 112 26.46 4.88 -16.18
CA TYR A 112 26.14 5.19 -14.79
C TYR A 112 25.44 6.55 -14.66
N PHE A 113 26.01 7.59 -15.28
CA PHE A 113 25.48 8.97 -15.20
C PHE A 113 24.47 9.31 -16.30
N GLY A 114 24.32 8.44 -17.31
CA GLY A 114 23.47 8.68 -18.47
C GLY A 114 24.00 9.78 -19.40
N LEU A 115 25.31 9.80 -19.61
CA LEU A 115 25.98 10.77 -20.49
C LEU A 115 25.69 10.48 -21.97
N PRO A 116 25.64 11.53 -22.80
CA PRO A 116 25.43 11.37 -24.24
C PRO A 116 26.65 10.74 -24.91
N VAL A 117 26.41 9.69 -25.69
CA VAL A 117 27.39 9.01 -26.54
C VAL A 117 26.85 9.04 -27.97
N LYS A 118 27.56 9.72 -28.88
CA LYS A 118 27.15 9.88 -30.29
C LYS A 118 25.70 10.37 -30.45
N GLY A 119 25.26 11.25 -29.54
CA GLY A 119 23.90 11.81 -29.53
C GLY A 119 22.83 10.95 -28.81
N ASN A 120 23.15 9.72 -28.42
CA ASN A 120 22.25 8.84 -27.68
C ASN A 120 22.54 8.87 -26.17
N THR A 121 21.52 8.72 -25.35
CA THR A 121 21.68 8.58 -23.88
C THR A 121 21.07 7.26 -23.42
N ASN A 122 21.74 6.59 -22.49
CA ASN A 122 21.16 5.48 -21.76
C ASN A 122 21.01 5.90 -20.31
N LYS A 123 19.76 6.05 -19.84
CA LYS A 123 19.46 6.50 -18.47
C LYS A 123 19.05 5.37 -17.55
N GLU A 124 19.18 4.12 -17.98
CA GLU A 124 18.59 2.96 -17.31
C GLU A 124 19.01 2.86 -15.84
N TYR A 125 20.31 3.01 -15.55
CA TYR A 125 20.80 3.00 -14.17
C TYR A 125 20.16 4.13 -13.32
N SER A 126 20.16 5.36 -13.83
CA SER A 126 19.55 6.50 -13.14
C SER A 126 18.04 6.36 -12.93
N SER A 127 17.35 5.77 -13.91
CA SER A 127 15.93 5.45 -13.85
C SER A 127 15.66 4.39 -12.78
N THR A 128 16.51 3.36 -12.64
CA THR A 128 16.34 2.37 -11.57
C THR A 128 16.51 2.99 -10.18
N ILE A 129 17.47 3.90 -9.97
CA ILE A 129 17.63 4.60 -8.68
C ILE A 129 16.39 5.40 -8.33
N SER A 130 15.85 6.15 -9.30
CA SER A 130 14.64 6.94 -9.12
C SER A 130 13.41 6.07 -8.83
N ALA A 131 13.26 4.96 -9.57
CA ALA A 131 12.19 3.99 -9.39
C ALA A 131 12.26 3.31 -8.02
N ILE A 132 13.45 2.88 -7.58
CA ILE A 132 13.65 2.28 -6.24
C ILE A 132 13.22 3.26 -5.15
N TYR A 133 13.63 4.53 -5.25
CA TYR A 133 13.24 5.56 -4.28
C TYR A 133 11.73 5.79 -4.26
N LEU A 134 11.11 5.92 -5.43
CA LEU A 134 9.67 6.13 -5.58
C LEU A 134 8.86 4.95 -5.03
N TYR A 135 9.08 3.74 -5.54
CA TYR A 135 8.28 2.58 -5.12
C TYR A 135 8.55 2.17 -3.67
N ASN A 136 9.72 2.48 -3.11
CA ASN A 136 9.97 2.31 -1.68
C ASN A 136 9.15 3.29 -0.84
N ASN A 137 8.98 4.53 -1.31
CA ASN A 137 8.08 5.50 -0.68
C ASN A 137 6.63 5.03 -0.74
N ASP A 138 6.17 4.52 -1.89
CA ASP A 138 4.82 3.97 -2.04
C ASP A 138 4.58 2.81 -1.07
N ALA A 139 5.52 1.86 -1.01
CA ALA A 139 5.43 0.72 -0.10
C ALA A 139 5.38 1.16 1.38
N ILE A 140 6.11 2.21 1.76
CA ILE A 140 6.03 2.78 3.12
C ILE A 140 4.67 3.40 3.36
N PHE A 141 4.20 4.24 2.43
CA PHE A 141 2.92 4.93 2.55
C PHE A 141 1.75 3.95 2.71
N PHE A 142 1.62 2.99 1.78
CA PHE A 142 0.52 2.04 1.80
C PHE A 142 0.59 1.07 2.98
N ALA A 143 1.79 0.67 3.43
CA ALA A 143 1.92 -0.12 4.64
C ALA A 143 1.47 0.67 5.89
N LEU A 144 1.79 1.97 5.99
CA LEU A 144 1.34 2.82 7.09
C LEU A 144 -0.18 3.00 7.06
N LYS A 145 -0.77 3.22 5.89
CA LYS A 145 -2.23 3.31 5.73
C LYS A 145 -2.93 2.01 6.08
N LEU A 146 -2.37 0.87 5.69
CA LEU A 146 -2.88 -0.43 6.08
C LEU A 146 -2.88 -0.59 7.62
N CYS A 147 -1.78 -0.24 8.30
CA CYS A 147 -1.71 -0.25 9.76
C CYS A 147 -2.73 0.69 10.41
N GLU A 148 -2.90 1.90 9.85
CA GLU A 148 -3.89 2.89 10.32
C GLU A 148 -5.32 2.32 10.25
N TYR A 149 -5.72 1.78 9.10
CA TYR A 149 -7.06 1.25 8.88
C TYR A 149 -7.34 -0.03 9.69
N LEU A 150 -6.34 -0.92 9.83
CA LEU A 150 -6.45 -2.09 10.71
C LEU A 150 -6.64 -1.68 12.17
N ARG A 151 -5.92 -0.65 12.62
CA ARG A 151 -6.06 -0.12 13.99
C ARG A 151 -7.44 0.49 14.21
N GLU A 152 -7.95 1.28 13.27
CA GLU A 152 -9.30 1.83 13.34
C GLU A 152 -10.35 0.72 13.49
N HIS A 153 -10.23 -0.35 12.70
CA HIS A 153 -11.12 -1.49 12.78
C HIS A 153 -11.00 -2.23 14.13
N ALA A 154 -9.77 -2.45 14.61
CA ALA A 154 -9.50 -3.07 15.90
C ALA A 154 -10.09 -2.27 17.08
N LEU A 155 -9.97 -0.93 17.07
CA LEU A 155 -10.54 -0.05 18.09
C LEU A 155 -12.08 -0.10 18.11
N LYS A 156 -12.72 -0.10 16.93
CA LYS A 156 -14.18 -0.27 16.81
C LYS A 156 -14.62 -1.63 17.35
N THR A 157 -13.89 -2.69 17.03
CA THR A 157 -14.19 -4.06 17.49
C THR A 157 -13.99 -4.21 18.99
N ALA A 158 -12.88 -3.70 19.54
CA ALA A 158 -12.60 -3.70 20.98
C ALA A 158 -13.67 -2.93 21.77
N SER A 159 -14.19 -1.83 21.21
CA SER A 159 -15.25 -1.04 21.84
C SER A 159 -16.55 -1.84 21.92
N LYS A 160 -16.98 -2.46 20.81
CA LYS A 160 -18.15 -3.36 20.79
C LYS A 160 -17.99 -4.54 21.76
N TYR A 161 -16.80 -5.13 21.81
CA TYR A 161 -16.53 -6.24 22.73
C TYR A 161 -16.59 -5.80 24.19
N LYS A 162 -16.11 -4.59 24.52
CA LYS A 162 -16.22 -4.01 25.85
C LYS A 162 -17.68 -3.80 26.26
N GLU A 163 -18.53 -3.36 25.33
CA GLU A 163 -19.97 -3.21 25.58
C GLU A 163 -20.65 -4.55 25.89
N ILE A 164 -20.24 -5.63 25.23
CA ILE A 164 -20.83 -6.97 25.41
C ILE A 164 -20.28 -7.69 26.64
N SER A 165 -18.96 -7.68 26.83
CA SER A 165 -18.26 -8.51 27.84
C SER A 165 -17.89 -7.75 29.11
N GLY A 166 -18.01 -6.42 29.12
CA GLY A 166 -17.49 -5.55 30.18
C GLY A 166 -15.96 -5.46 30.23
N SER A 167 -15.24 -6.28 29.47
CA SER A 167 -13.78 -6.38 29.52
C SER A 167 -13.10 -5.50 28.47
N LYS A 168 -12.07 -4.76 28.87
CA LYS A 168 -11.27 -3.94 27.95
C LYS A 168 -10.23 -4.81 27.25
N ILE A 169 -10.26 -4.83 25.92
CA ILE A 169 -9.21 -5.42 25.09
C ILE A 169 -8.16 -4.35 24.77
N GLY A 170 -6.88 -4.72 24.84
CA GLY A 170 -5.77 -3.88 24.39
C GLY A 170 -5.64 -3.92 22.86
N VAL A 171 -5.45 -2.75 22.24
CA VAL A 171 -5.13 -2.65 20.81
C VAL A 171 -3.70 -2.14 20.70
N SER A 172 -2.88 -2.82 19.91
CA SER A 172 -1.49 -2.44 19.69
C SER A 172 -1.38 -1.11 18.95
N GLU A 173 -0.39 -0.33 19.34
CA GLU A 173 -0.05 0.94 18.70
C GLU A 173 1.30 0.82 17.98
N PHE A 174 1.43 1.52 16.86
CA PHE A 174 2.66 1.58 16.09
C PHE A 174 3.22 3.00 16.14
N ASP A 175 4.40 3.15 16.76
CA ASP A 175 5.07 4.45 16.89
C ASP A 175 5.95 4.75 15.67
N ILE A 176 5.62 5.84 14.98
CA ILE A 176 6.36 6.35 13.81
C ILE A 176 7.19 7.60 14.10
N SER A 177 7.27 8.04 15.35
CA SER A 177 7.93 9.28 15.74
C SER A 177 9.40 9.30 15.32
N ALA A 178 10.11 8.18 15.53
CA ALA A 178 11.50 8.04 15.10
C ALA A 178 11.67 8.14 13.57
N ALA A 179 10.74 7.56 12.80
CA ALA A 179 10.77 7.60 11.35
C ALA A 179 10.48 9.01 10.82
N LYS A 180 9.53 9.72 11.45
CA LYS A 180 9.23 11.12 11.16
C LYS A 180 10.44 12.02 11.41
N ASN A 181 11.07 11.90 12.57
CA ASN A 181 12.24 12.70 12.96
C ASN A 181 13.45 12.47 12.04
N GLN A 182 13.56 11.27 11.44
CA GLN A 182 14.63 10.92 10.50
C GLN A 182 14.29 11.28 9.04
N GLY A 183 13.13 11.89 8.77
CA GLY A 183 12.67 12.20 7.41
C GLY A 183 12.52 10.95 6.54
N LEU A 184 12.07 9.83 7.13
CA LEU A 184 11.87 8.57 6.40
C LEU A 184 10.46 8.43 5.84
N LEU A 185 9.51 9.23 6.34
CA LEU A 185 8.15 9.22 5.83
C LEU A 185 8.12 9.83 4.42
N PRO A 186 7.33 9.26 3.50
CA PRO A 186 7.14 9.82 2.19
C PRO A 186 6.32 11.12 2.26
N ASP A 187 6.64 12.05 1.37
CA ASP A 187 5.96 13.34 1.19
C ASP A 187 5.71 13.53 -0.32
N ASP A 188 4.91 12.62 -0.89
CA ASP A 188 4.57 12.62 -2.31
C ASP A 188 3.16 13.16 -2.51
N PRO A 189 2.94 14.19 -3.36
CA PRO A 189 1.61 14.70 -3.66
C PRO A 189 0.62 13.63 -4.14
N SER A 190 1.10 12.61 -4.87
CA SER A 190 0.27 11.50 -5.36
C SER A 190 -0.32 10.66 -4.22
N HIS A 191 0.33 10.61 -3.06
CA HIS A 191 -0.18 9.92 -1.88
C HIS A 191 -1.39 10.64 -1.30
N THR A 192 -1.35 11.98 -1.28
CA THR A 192 -2.48 12.80 -0.84
C THR A 192 -3.64 12.72 -1.82
N GLU A 193 -3.33 12.74 -3.13
CA GLU A 193 -4.34 12.58 -4.18
C GLU A 193 -5.02 11.21 -4.06
N TRP A 194 -4.24 10.13 -3.94
CA TRP A 194 -4.77 8.78 -3.75
C TRP A 194 -5.71 8.70 -2.54
N GLU A 195 -5.33 9.29 -1.41
CA GLU A 195 -6.18 9.30 -0.22
C GLU A 195 -7.48 10.10 -0.44
N SER A 196 -7.41 11.25 -1.11
CA SER A 196 -8.58 12.09 -1.42
C SER A 196 -9.50 11.51 -2.49
N SER A 197 -9.00 10.57 -3.31
CA SER A 197 -9.75 9.93 -4.40
C SER A 197 -10.91 9.06 -3.90
N PHE A 198 -10.99 8.82 -2.59
CA PHE A 198 -11.98 7.96 -1.99
C PHE A 198 -12.83 8.73 -0.97
N THR A 199 -14.09 9.01 -1.32
CA THR A 199 -15.06 9.58 -0.40
C THR A 199 -15.82 8.47 0.33
N ASP A 200 -15.91 8.56 1.66
CA ASP A 200 -16.90 7.78 2.42
C ASP A 200 -18.26 8.44 2.18
N ASP A 201 -19.08 7.86 1.30
CA ASP A 201 -20.42 8.32 0.97
C ASP A 201 -21.44 8.01 2.11
N SER A 202 -21.00 8.20 3.35
CA SER A 202 -21.81 8.06 4.57
C SER A 202 -23.02 9.02 4.59
N SER A 203 -22.98 10.10 3.79
CA SER A 203 -24.08 11.06 3.62
C SER A 203 -25.24 10.51 2.79
N LYS A 204 -25.05 9.46 1.98
CA LYS A 204 -26.16 8.80 1.25
C LYS A 204 -26.87 7.71 2.05
N ILE A 205 -26.24 7.19 3.11
CA ILE A 205 -26.85 6.18 3.98
C ILE A 205 -27.83 6.84 4.98
N ALA A 206 -27.65 8.11 5.31
CA ALA A 206 -28.47 8.82 6.29
C ALA A 206 -29.89 9.18 5.82
N THR A 207 -30.22 9.03 4.53
CA THR A 207 -31.56 9.30 3.99
C THR A 207 -32.47 8.07 3.88
N ASP A 208 -31.91 6.86 3.98
CA ASP A 208 -32.74 5.65 4.03
C ASP A 208 -33.12 5.39 5.48
N ALA A 209 -34.38 5.70 5.81
CA ALA A 209 -34.97 5.50 7.13
C ALA A 209 -34.60 4.11 7.70
N PRO A 210 -34.33 4.02 9.02
CA PRO A 210 -33.96 2.74 9.62
C PRO A 210 -35.01 1.68 9.30
N ILE A 211 -34.59 0.57 8.69
CA ILE A 211 -35.45 -0.59 8.47
C ILE A 211 -35.76 -1.16 9.86
N ASN A 212 -36.86 -0.68 10.45
CA ASN A 212 -37.30 -1.10 11.76
C ASN A 212 -37.93 -2.49 11.63
N LEU A 213 -37.09 -3.52 11.71
CA LEU A 213 -37.52 -4.92 11.76
C LEU A 213 -37.94 -5.24 13.19
N SER A 214 -39.23 -5.08 13.49
CA SER A 214 -39.78 -5.61 14.73
C SER A 214 -40.22 -7.06 14.53
N CYS A 215 -39.78 -7.94 15.42
CA CYS A 215 -40.20 -9.33 15.44
C CYS A 215 -41.37 -9.45 16.43
N SER A 216 -42.58 -9.75 15.93
CA SER A 216 -43.71 -10.12 16.78
C SER A 216 -44.18 -11.52 16.37
N ARG A 217 -44.26 -12.43 17.36
CA ARG A 217 -44.74 -13.81 17.19
C ARG A 217 -44.02 -14.63 16.11
N GLY A 218 -42.69 -14.49 16.01
CA GLY A 218 -41.86 -15.33 15.13
C GLY A 218 -42.00 -15.03 13.62
N LYS A 219 -42.58 -13.90 13.25
CA LYS A 219 -42.59 -13.39 11.87
C LYS A 219 -41.98 -11.99 11.85
N LEU A 220 -40.94 -11.81 11.04
CA LEU A 220 -40.39 -10.48 10.74
C LEU A 220 -41.44 -9.69 9.98
N GLN A 221 -41.82 -8.52 10.51
CA GLN A 221 -42.77 -7.63 9.85
C GLN A 221 -42.07 -6.37 9.39
N PHE A 222 -42.18 -6.08 8.09
CA PHE A 222 -41.76 -4.80 7.54
C PHE A 222 -42.77 -3.71 7.89
N SER A 223 -42.29 -2.49 8.14
CA SER A 223 -43.14 -1.32 8.35
C SER A 223 -44.18 -1.16 7.23
N ARG A 224 -45.42 -0.82 7.59
CA ARG A 224 -46.53 -0.57 6.64
C ARG A 224 -46.21 0.54 5.63
N HIS A 225 -45.28 1.43 5.95
CA HIS A 225 -44.82 2.49 5.04
C HIS A 225 -44.03 1.91 3.85
N LEU A 226 -43.15 0.93 4.10
CA LEU A 226 -42.33 0.27 3.07
C LEU A 226 -43.18 -0.59 2.12
N GLN A 227 -44.22 -1.25 2.65
CA GLN A 227 -45.10 -2.13 1.87
C GLN A 227 -45.97 -1.39 0.83
N ARG A 228 -46.11 -0.06 0.94
CA ARG A 228 -46.93 0.76 0.02
C ARG A 228 -46.29 0.91 -1.35
N HIS A 229 -44.97 0.82 -1.44
CA HIS A 229 -44.22 0.96 -2.70
C HIS A 229 -43.90 -0.37 -3.37
N TRP A 230 -44.32 -1.49 -2.78
CA TRP A 230 -44.02 -2.82 -3.29
C TRP A 230 -44.99 -3.24 -4.39
N THR A 231 -44.45 -3.68 -5.52
CA THR A 231 -45.20 -4.38 -6.56
C THR A 231 -45.64 -5.76 -6.07
N LYS A 232 -46.57 -6.39 -6.82
CA LYS A 232 -46.97 -7.78 -6.54
C LYS A 232 -45.78 -8.74 -6.61
N SER A 233 -44.79 -8.46 -7.46
CA SER A 233 -43.56 -9.26 -7.59
C SER A 233 -42.66 -9.12 -6.36
N ASP A 234 -42.48 -7.90 -5.86
CA ASP A 234 -41.66 -7.63 -4.66
C ASP A 234 -42.22 -8.35 -3.43
N ARG A 235 -43.55 -8.37 -3.28
CA ARG A 235 -44.23 -9.12 -2.21
C ARG A 235 -43.99 -10.62 -2.31
N LYS A 236 -43.95 -11.17 -3.52
CA LYS A 236 -43.76 -12.61 -3.74
C LYS A 236 -42.34 -13.05 -3.41
N ILE A 237 -41.34 -12.23 -3.72
CA ILE A 237 -39.92 -12.48 -3.40
C ILE A 237 -39.70 -12.37 -1.88
N MET A 238 -40.19 -11.28 -1.28
CA MET A 238 -39.97 -10.99 0.14
C MET A 238 -40.68 -11.95 1.09
N TYR A 239 -41.84 -12.50 0.71
CA TYR A 239 -42.55 -13.47 1.55
C TYR A 239 -42.41 -14.93 1.10
N GLY A 240 -41.98 -15.18 -0.13
CA GLY A 240 -41.93 -16.52 -0.73
C GLY A 240 -40.54 -17.16 -0.78
N GLU A 241 -39.48 -16.38 -1.02
CA GLU A 241 -38.13 -16.93 -1.29
C GLU A 241 -37.12 -16.63 -0.18
N LEU A 242 -37.15 -15.45 0.43
CA LEU A 242 -36.24 -15.07 1.52
C LEU A 242 -36.64 -15.64 2.90
N PHE A 243 -37.86 -16.19 3.03
CA PHE A 243 -38.44 -16.63 4.31
C PHE A 243 -38.92 -18.07 4.32
N ARG A 244 -38.24 -18.99 3.60
CA ARG A 244 -38.27 -20.40 4.00
C ARG A 244 -37.33 -20.56 5.19
N PRO A 245 -37.82 -20.83 6.41
CA PRO A 245 -36.92 -21.09 7.53
C PRO A 245 -36.20 -22.42 7.29
N VAL A 246 -34.94 -22.36 6.86
CA VAL A 246 -34.01 -23.48 7.00
C VAL A 246 -33.55 -23.50 8.46
N LEU A 247 -34.46 -23.94 9.34
CA LEU A 247 -34.14 -24.38 10.68
C LEU A 247 -34.81 -25.74 10.88
N ARG A 248 -34.25 -26.79 10.26
CA ARG A 248 -34.43 -28.15 10.79
C ARG A 248 -33.45 -28.32 11.94
N VAL A 249 -33.85 -27.85 13.12
CA VAL A 249 -33.28 -28.34 14.37
C VAL A 249 -33.85 -29.73 14.58
N LYS A 250 -33.04 -30.78 14.38
CA LYS A 250 -33.37 -32.12 14.89
C LYS A 250 -33.48 -31.98 16.41
N ARG A 251 -34.69 -32.14 16.95
CA ARG A 251 -34.88 -32.34 18.38
C ARG A 251 -34.35 -33.73 18.72
N GLU A 252 -33.20 -33.80 19.38
CA GLU A 252 -32.89 -34.98 20.18
C GLU A 252 -33.89 -35.01 21.35
N PRO A 253 -34.45 -36.19 21.70
CA PRO A 253 -35.35 -36.29 22.84
C PRO A 253 -34.55 -36.05 24.12
N HIS A 254 -34.93 -34.99 24.84
CA HIS A 254 -34.44 -34.69 26.18
C HIS A 254 -34.90 -35.81 27.14
N PRO A 255 -34.00 -36.45 27.89
CA PRO A 255 -34.40 -37.31 28.99
C PRO A 255 -34.67 -36.40 30.20
N TYR A 256 -35.87 -36.51 30.76
CA TYR A 256 -36.15 -36.07 32.13
C TYR A 256 -37.25 -36.96 32.70
N PRO A 257 -37.26 -37.18 34.01
CA PRO A 257 -36.16 -37.56 34.89
C PRO A 257 -35.95 -39.08 34.90
#